data_AF-A0AAD4LU18-F1
#
_entry.id   AF-A0AAD4LU18-F1
#
_cell.length_a   1.000
_cell.length_b   1.000
_cell.length_c   1.000
_cell.angle_alpha   90.00
_cell.angle_beta   90.00
_cell.angle_gamma   90.00
#
_symmetry.space_group_name_H-M   'P 1'
#
loop_
_entity.id
_entity.type
_entity.pdbx_description
1 polymer ?
#
loop_
_entity_poly.entity_id
_entity_poly.type
_entity_poly.pdbx_seq_one_letter_code
_entity_poly.pdbx_strand_id
1 'polypeptide(L)'
;MATTLTLFCIAVDNRKVPLGDIFDVEIQANSFVTRLKEAIKAKKANQFSHLDADQLTLWKLLTPPDIESIEDEDSFDKTIQDFELPPPKSKEAFQGNSDVQALGSAKKLSAYWENSPEEGHLHILVQVPCKSPFLLDSHMCLTIIQLSYYPIYQVISPSPWTHPHIHLQLSYLPSTHRKCHFRETPSRFP
;
A
#
# COMPACT_ATOMS: atom_id res chain seq x y z
N MET A 1 -38.64 12.14 10.18
CA MET A 1 -37.44 12.96 10.43
C MET A 1 -36.31 12.34 9.63
N ALA A 2 -35.62 13.08 8.78
CA ALA A 2 -34.46 12.55 8.06
C ALA A 2 -33.23 12.66 8.98
N THR A 3 -32.66 11.52 9.35
CA THR A 3 -31.43 11.48 10.15
C THR A 3 -30.24 11.67 9.23
N THR A 4 -29.39 12.66 9.52
CA THR A 4 -28.12 12.88 8.83
C THR A 4 -27.01 12.20 9.63
N LEU A 5 -26.07 11.58 8.93
CA LEU A 5 -24.87 10.97 9.49
C LEU A 5 -23.67 11.80 9.04
N THR A 6 -22.74 12.02 9.96
CA THR A 6 -21.41 12.57 9.67
C THR A 6 -20.41 11.44 9.78
N LEU A 7 -19.77 11.08 8.66
CA LEU A 7 -18.87 9.93 8.57
C LEU A 7 -17.45 10.41 8.28
N PHE A 8 -16.52 10.17 9.19
CA PHE A 8 -15.10 10.39 8.94
C PHE A 8 -14.51 9.23 8.13
N CYS A 9 -13.85 9.58 7.04
CA CYS A 9 -13.34 8.69 6.03
C CYS A 9 -11.85 8.94 5.78
N ILE A 10 -11.12 7.90 5.42
CA ILE A 10 -9.77 8.03 4.87
C ILE A 10 -9.58 7.17 3.64
N ALA A 11 -8.88 7.70 2.64
CA ALA A 11 -8.53 6.97 1.43
C ALA A 11 -7.27 6.14 1.66
N VAL A 12 -7.28 4.89 1.22
CA VAL A 12 -6.13 3.98 1.29
C VAL A 12 -5.92 3.26 -0.03
N ASP A 13 -4.68 2.91 -0.33
CA ASP A 13 -4.38 2.06 -1.48
C ASP A 13 -4.54 0.55 -1.16
N ASN A 14 -4.15 -0.31 -2.10
CA ASN A 14 -4.19 -1.77 -1.89
C ASN A 14 -3.21 -2.27 -0.82
N ARG A 15 -2.23 -1.45 -0.42
CA ARG A 15 -1.27 -1.74 0.64
C ARG A 15 -1.67 -1.13 1.98
N LYS A 16 -2.88 -0.56 2.06
CA LYS A 16 -3.42 0.15 3.23
C LYS A 16 -2.61 1.38 3.62
N VAL A 17 -1.89 1.97 2.67
CA VAL A 17 -1.19 3.24 2.88
C VAL A 17 -2.20 4.38 2.72
N PRO A 18 -2.33 5.28 3.70
CA PRO A 18 -3.19 6.45 3.57
C PRO A 18 -2.80 7.32 2.38
N LEU A 19 -3.81 7.78 1.64
CA LEU A 19 -3.65 8.64 0.48
C LEU A 19 -4.07 10.07 0.87
N GLY A 20 -3.43 10.62 1.89
CA GLY A 20 -3.72 11.95 2.45
C GLY A 20 -4.72 11.92 3.61
N ASP A 21 -5.24 13.10 3.96
CA ASP A 21 -5.89 13.30 5.26
C ASP A 21 -7.33 12.80 5.34
N ILE A 22 -7.73 12.52 6.58
CA ILE A 22 -9.11 12.24 6.98
C ILE A 22 -10.03 13.37 6.54
N PHE A 23 -11.25 13.01 6.14
CA PHE A 23 -12.29 13.95 5.74
C PHE A 23 -13.65 13.43 6.17
N ASP A 24 -14.53 14.35 6.55
CA ASP A 24 -15.91 14.05 6.89
C ASP A 24 -16.78 13.91 5.63
N VAL A 25 -17.92 13.21 5.73
CA VAL A 25 -18.96 13.20 4.70
C VAL A 25 -20.32 13.23 5.40
N GLU A 26 -21.11 14.25 5.10
CA GLU A 26 -22.50 14.34 5.54
C GLU A 26 -23.44 13.65 4.55
N ILE A 27 -24.27 12.73 5.04
CA ILE A 27 -25.22 12.00 4.21
C ILE A 27 -26.45 11.54 5.01
N GLN A 28 -27.61 11.46 4.37
CA GLN A 28 -28.81 10.94 5.04
C GLN A 28 -28.69 9.44 5.31
N ALA A 29 -29.02 9.00 6.53
CA ALA A 29 -28.97 7.60 6.95
C ALA A 29 -29.82 6.66 6.06
N ASN A 30 -30.94 7.15 5.53
CA ASN A 30 -31.81 6.36 4.66
C ASN A 30 -31.31 6.28 3.19
N SER A 31 -30.18 6.92 2.88
CA SER A 31 -29.55 6.86 1.55
C SER A 31 -28.85 5.53 1.33
N PHE A 32 -28.68 5.17 0.06
CA PHE A 32 -27.91 4.00 -0.35
C PHE A 32 -26.41 4.28 -0.32
N VAL A 33 -25.62 3.21 -0.11
CA VAL A 33 -24.15 3.25 -0.16
C VAL A 33 -23.64 3.77 -1.51
N THR A 34 -24.35 3.57 -2.63
CA THR A 34 -23.98 4.18 -3.92
C THR A 34 -23.89 5.71 -3.84
N ARG A 35 -24.83 6.37 -3.14
CA ARG A 35 -24.79 7.83 -2.95
C ARG A 35 -23.65 8.25 -2.04
N LEU A 36 -23.29 7.42 -1.05
CA LEU A 36 -22.10 7.66 -0.22
C LEU A 36 -20.82 7.62 -1.08
N LYS A 37 -20.68 6.63 -1.98
CA LYS A 37 -19.54 6.55 -2.89
C LYS A 37 -19.44 7.77 -3.81
N GLU A 38 -20.57 8.25 -4.34
CA GLU A 38 -20.61 9.48 -5.14
C GLU A 38 -20.20 10.71 -4.32
N ALA A 39 -20.69 10.83 -3.08
CA ALA A 39 -20.33 11.93 -2.19
C ALA A 39 -18.84 11.94 -1.84
N ILE A 40 -18.27 10.77 -1.53
CA ILE A 40 -16.82 10.60 -1.30
C ILE A 40 -16.03 10.99 -2.55
N LYS A 41 -16.44 10.50 -3.72
CA LYS A 41 -15.80 10.85 -5.01
C LYS A 41 -15.81 12.37 -5.22
N ALA A 42 -16.97 13.01 -5.01
CA ALA A 42 -17.11 14.46 -5.18
C ALA A 42 -16.24 15.25 -4.19
N LYS A 43 -16.16 14.81 -2.92
CA LYS A 43 -15.40 15.51 -1.87
C LYS A 43 -13.88 15.46 -2.11
N LYS A 44 -13.38 14.39 -2.72
CA LYS A 44 -11.97 14.23 -3.12
C LYS A 44 -11.84 14.08 -4.64
N ALA A 45 -12.52 14.94 -5.40
CA ALA A 45 -12.60 14.85 -6.86
C ALA A 45 -11.25 14.80 -7.58
N ASN A 46 -10.25 15.55 -7.09
CA ASN A 46 -8.90 15.53 -7.68
C ASN A 46 -8.25 14.14 -7.54
N GLN A 47 -8.34 13.57 -6.35
CA GLN A 47 -7.76 12.28 -6.00
C GLN A 47 -8.46 11.12 -6.73
N PHE A 48 -9.79 11.20 -6.85
CA PHE A 48 -10.62 10.16 -7.47
C PHE A 48 -11.04 10.47 -8.91
N SER A 49 -10.42 11.48 -9.54
CA SER A 49 -10.76 11.96 -10.90
C SER A 49 -10.73 10.86 -11.96
N HIS A 50 -9.84 9.88 -11.78
CA HIS A 50 -9.60 8.78 -12.72
C HIS A 50 -10.46 7.53 -12.45
N LEU A 51 -11.34 7.57 -11.44
CA LEU A 51 -12.14 6.42 -10.99
C LEU A 51 -13.62 6.75 -11.02
N ASP A 52 -14.43 5.77 -11.36
CA ASP A 52 -15.86 5.84 -11.12
C ASP A 52 -16.15 5.52 -9.66
N ALA A 53 -17.23 6.10 -9.13
CA ALA A 53 -17.58 5.95 -7.72
C ALA A 53 -17.77 4.47 -7.32
N ASP A 54 -18.26 3.64 -8.24
CA ASP A 54 -18.48 2.21 -8.05
C ASP A 54 -17.19 1.38 -7.94
N GLN A 55 -16.06 1.91 -8.43
CA GLN A 55 -14.74 1.30 -8.31
C GLN A 55 -14.18 1.39 -6.88
N LEU A 56 -14.65 2.35 -6.08
CA LEU A 56 -14.26 2.49 -4.68
C LEU A 56 -14.86 1.36 -3.84
N THR A 57 -14.05 0.75 -2.99
CA THR A 57 -14.52 -0.21 -1.97
C THR A 57 -14.55 0.50 -0.63
N LEU A 58 -15.72 0.51 0.01
CA LEU A 58 -15.89 1.15 1.31
C LEU A 58 -15.94 0.08 2.39
N TRP A 59 -15.11 0.24 3.42
CA TRP A 59 -15.03 -0.63 4.57
C TRP A 59 -15.50 0.13 5.79
N LYS A 60 -16.55 -0.33 6.46
CA LYS A 60 -16.92 0.12 7.79
C LYS A 60 -15.95 -0.49 8.79
N LEU A 61 -15.35 0.35 9.64
CA LEU A 61 -14.61 -0.11 10.81
C LEU A 61 -15.59 -0.53 11.91
N LEU A 62 -15.39 -1.73 12.46
CA LEU A 62 -16.19 -2.26 13.56
C LEU A 62 -15.69 -1.76 14.90
N THR A 63 -14.37 -1.56 15.01
CA THR A 63 -13.70 -0.92 16.15
C THR A 63 -13.03 0.36 15.63
N PRO A 64 -13.78 1.47 15.54
CA PRO A 64 -13.26 2.70 14.95
C PRO A 64 -12.21 3.33 15.89
N PRO A 65 -11.03 3.72 15.40
CA PRO A 65 -10.03 4.41 16.21
C PRO A 65 -10.44 5.87 16.45
N ASP A 66 -10.14 6.37 17.64
CA ASP A 66 -10.32 7.78 18.00
C ASP A 66 -9.24 8.63 17.33
N ILE A 67 -9.67 9.55 16.47
CA ILE A 67 -8.80 10.44 15.67
C ILE A 67 -8.04 11.40 16.58
N GLU A 68 -8.65 11.85 17.69
CA GLU A 68 -8.03 12.80 18.61
C GLU A 68 -6.93 12.16 19.47
N SER A 69 -7.00 10.83 19.66
CA SER A 69 -6.02 10.06 20.43
C SER A 69 -4.71 9.80 19.66
N ILE A 70 -4.66 10.14 18.38
CA ILE A 70 -3.54 9.85 17.49
C ILE A 70 -2.56 11.03 17.52
N GLU A 71 -1.39 10.79 18.10
CA GLU A 71 -0.38 11.83 18.36
C GLU A 71 0.47 12.16 17.12
N ASP A 72 0.64 11.22 16.18
CA ASP A 72 1.49 11.35 15.00
C ASP A 72 1.05 10.48 13.81
N GLU A 73 1.50 10.84 12.60
CA GLU A 73 1.16 10.15 11.35
C GLU A 73 1.68 8.70 11.29
N ASP A 74 2.85 8.40 11.87
CA ASP A 74 3.41 7.05 11.84
C ASP A 74 2.56 6.09 12.69
N SER A 75 2.10 6.55 13.85
CA SER A 75 1.18 5.82 14.73
C SER A 75 -0.17 5.57 14.06
N PHE A 76 -0.65 6.55 13.30
CA PHE A 76 -1.88 6.42 12.54
C PHE A 76 -1.76 5.39 11.43
N ASP A 77 -0.72 5.47 10.60
CA ASP A 77 -0.46 4.56 9.49
C ASP A 77 -0.41 3.10 9.98
N LYS A 78 0.24 2.87 11.12
CA LYS A 78 0.29 1.55 11.75
C LYS A 78 -1.10 1.07 12.16
N THR A 79 -1.90 1.94 12.79
CA THR A 79 -3.29 1.62 13.16
C THR A 79 -4.11 1.19 11.93
N ILE A 80 -3.97 1.90 10.80
CA ILE A 80 -4.66 1.55 9.56
C ILE A 80 -4.18 0.21 8.98
N GLN A 81 -2.88 -0.08 9.10
CA GLN A 81 -2.29 -1.32 8.59
C GLN A 81 -2.73 -2.56 9.35
N ASP A 82 -3.00 -2.42 10.65
CA ASP A 82 -3.40 -3.51 11.55
C ASP A 82 -4.77 -4.11 11.21
N PHE A 83 -5.69 -3.35 10.58
CA PHE A 83 -7.01 -3.87 10.18
C PHE A 83 -6.92 -4.91 9.07
N GLU A 84 -7.39 -6.14 9.29
CA GLU A 84 -7.42 -7.15 8.24
C GLU A 84 -8.52 -6.85 7.20
N LEU A 85 -8.14 -6.52 5.96
CA LEU A 85 -9.11 -6.32 4.87
C LEU A 85 -9.27 -7.62 4.08
N PRO A 86 -10.47 -8.26 4.07
CA PRO A 86 -10.71 -9.44 3.25
C PRO A 86 -10.70 -9.07 1.75
N PRO A 87 -10.61 -10.06 0.84
CA PRO A 87 -10.63 -9.80 -0.59
C PRO A 87 -11.87 -8.98 -1.00
N PRO A 88 -11.71 -7.85 -1.70
CA PRO A 88 -12.83 -6.98 -2.02
C PRO A 88 -13.86 -7.72 -2.89
N LYS A 89 -15.14 -7.42 -2.66
CA LYS A 89 -16.30 -8.03 -3.36
C LYS A 89 -16.47 -9.55 -3.12
N SER A 90 -15.74 -10.16 -2.21
CA SER A 90 -15.97 -11.55 -1.81
C SER A 90 -17.15 -11.66 -0.84
N LYS A 91 -17.64 -12.88 -0.58
CA LYS A 91 -18.73 -13.08 0.38
C LYS A 91 -18.29 -12.73 1.80
N GLU A 92 -17.05 -13.08 2.13
CA GLU A 92 -16.43 -12.81 3.43
C GLU A 92 -16.35 -11.29 3.70
N ALA A 93 -16.04 -10.49 2.67
CA ALA A 93 -15.98 -9.04 2.81
C ALA A 93 -17.31 -8.42 3.26
N PHE A 94 -18.44 -8.87 2.72
CA PHE A 94 -19.76 -8.36 3.11
C PHE A 94 -20.28 -8.92 4.43
N GLN A 95 -19.84 -10.13 4.80
CA GLN A 95 -20.11 -10.69 6.12
C GLN A 95 -19.34 -9.93 7.21
N GLY A 96 -18.16 -9.44 6.87
CA GLY A 96 -17.24 -8.79 7.79
C GLY A 96 -16.38 -9.79 8.55
N ASN A 97 -15.30 -9.29 9.14
CA ASN A 97 -14.46 -10.03 10.10
C ASN A 97 -14.51 -9.32 11.47
N SER A 98 -13.49 -9.46 12.30
CA SER A 98 -13.39 -8.78 13.60
C SER A 98 -13.20 -7.26 13.47
N ASP A 99 -12.67 -6.80 12.34
CA ASP A 99 -12.11 -5.46 12.19
C ASP A 99 -12.98 -4.59 11.30
N VAL A 100 -13.43 -5.15 10.18
CA VAL A 100 -14.08 -4.41 9.10
C VAL A 100 -15.23 -5.18 8.47
N GLN A 101 -16.12 -4.43 7.84
CA GLN A 101 -17.19 -4.95 6.99
C GLN A 101 -17.34 -4.12 5.71
N ALA A 102 -17.37 -4.76 4.54
CA ALA A 102 -17.61 -4.07 3.29
C ALA A 102 -19.05 -3.54 3.20
N LEU A 103 -19.18 -2.30 2.73
CA LEU A 103 -20.47 -1.68 2.45
C LEU A 103 -20.97 -2.10 1.07
N GLY A 104 -22.12 -2.79 1.04
CA GLY A 104 -22.79 -3.20 -0.18
C GLY A 104 -23.56 -2.03 -0.79
N SER A 105 -23.29 -1.73 -2.07
CA SER A 105 -23.90 -0.59 -2.79
C SER A 105 -25.43 -0.54 -2.72
N ALA A 106 -26.09 -1.71 -2.73
CA ALA A 106 -27.54 -1.84 -2.69
C ALA A 106 -28.16 -1.71 -1.28
N LYS A 107 -27.35 -1.61 -0.23
CA LYS A 107 -27.84 -1.43 1.14
C LYS A 107 -27.90 0.05 1.49
N LYS A 108 -28.82 0.38 2.41
CA LYS A 108 -28.94 1.71 3.01
C LYS A 108 -27.92 1.87 4.13
N LEU A 109 -27.51 3.11 4.40
CA LEU A 109 -26.57 3.41 5.49
C LEU A 109 -27.16 3.08 6.86
N SER A 110 -28.47 3.24 7.03
CA SER A 110 -29.19 2.87 8.26
C SER A 110 -29.14 1.38 8.60
N ALA A 111 -28.74 0.51 7.66
CA ALA A 111 -28.51 -0.91 7.94
C ALA A 111 -27.13 -1.17 8.57
N TYR A 112 -26.23 -0.19 8.53
CA TYR A 112 -24.87 -0.25 9.06
C TYR A 112 -24.72 0.61 10.32
N TRP A 113 -25.39 1.75 10.37
CA TRP A 113 -25.41 2.66 11.51
C TRP A 113 -26.85 2.81 12.00
N GLU A 114 -27.20 2.04 13.04
CA GLU A 114 -28.52 2.14 13.68
C GLU A 114 -28.65 3.47 14.44
N ASN A 115 -27.56 3.90 15.09
CA ASN A 115 -27.41 5.20 15.74
C ASN A 115 -26.40 6.04 14.97
N SER A 116 -26.39 7.35 15.26
CA SER A 116 -25.34 8.22 14.73
C SER A 116 -23.97 7.70 15.18
N PRO A 117 -22.99 7.59 14.26
CA PRO A 117 -21.62 7.30 14.63
C PRO A 117 -21.09 8.31 15.65
N GLU A 118 -20.12 7.89 16.46
CA GLU A 118 -19.47 8.77 17.44
C GLU A 118 -18.62 9.82 16.73
N GLU A 119 -18.69 11.07 17.19
CA GLU A 119 -17.85 12.13 16.66
C GLU A 119 -16.37 11.85 17.00
N GLY A 120 -15.45 12.39 16.19
CA GLY A 120 -14.02 12.21 16.41
C GLY A 120 -13.45 10.82 16.07
N HIS A 121 -14.27 9.86 15.66
CA HIS A 121 -13.79 8.51 15.32
C HIS A 121 -13.66 8.30 13.81
N LEU A 122 -12.70 7.47 13.38
CA LEU A 122 -12.61 7.07 11.97
C LEU A 122 -13.63 5.97 11.68
N HIS A 123 -14.53 6.20 10.73
CA HIS A 123 -15.64 5.29 10.46
C HIS A 123 -15.43 4.39 9.25
N ILE A 124 -14.79 4.94 8.21
CA ILE A 124 -14.73 4.31 6.89
C ILE A 124 -13.31 4.34 6.30
N LEU A 125 -12.82 3.18 5.88
CA LEU A 125 -11.68 3.09 4.96
C LEU A 125 -12.20 3.04 3.52
N VAL A 126 -11.73 3.97 2.69
CA VAL A 126 -12.02 4.06 1.26
C VAL A 126 -10.86 3.42 0.52
N GLN A 127 -10.98 2.13 0.22
CA GLN A 127 -9.97 1.43 -0.55
C GLN A 127 -10.08 1.79 -2.03
N VAL A 128 -9.02 2.42 -2.51
CA VAL A 128 -8.82 2.81 -3.90
C VAL A 128 -8.19 1.63 -4.63
N PRO A 129 -8.84 1.07 -5.68
CA PRO A 129 -8.20 0.05 -6.48
C PRO A 129 -6.97 0.67 -7.13
N CYS A 130 -5.79 0.18 -6.75
CA CYS A 130 -4.60 0.49 -7.53
C CYS A 130 -4.85 -0.11 -8.92
N LYS A 131 -5.07 0.74 -9.92
CA LYS A 131 -4.97 0.31 -11.31
C LYS A 131 -3.55 -0.21 -11.44
N SER A 132 -3.39 -1.52 -11.55
CA SER A 132 -2.10 -2.10 -11.90
C SER A 132 -1.58 -1.31 -13.09
N PRO A 133 -0.39 -0.69 -13.01
CA PRO A 133 0.34 -0.38 -14.21
C PRO A 133 0.83 -1.72 -14.76
N PHE A 134 -0.07 -2.51 -15.36
CA PHE A 134 0.39 -3.29 -16.49
C PHE A 134 0.91 -2.22 -17.46
N LEU A 135 2.23 -2.17 -17.62
CA LEU A 135 3.08 -1.06 -18.09
C LEU A 135 3.67 -0.17 -16.96
N LEU A 136 4.43 -0.78 -16.05
CA LEU A 136 5.90 -0.74 -16.13
C LEU A 136 6.49 -1.62 -15.01
N ASP A 137 7.13 -2.72 -15.39
CA ASP A 137 8.31 -3.23 -14.72
C ASP A 137 9.41 -2.14 -14.77
N SER A 138 9.26 -1.07 -13.98
CA SER A 138 10.25 0.00 -13.84
C SER A 138 11.42 -0.41 -12.93
N HIS A 139 11.80 -1.69 -12.95
CA HIS A 139 13.19 -2.09 -12.76
C HIS A 139 14.08 -1.71 -13.97
N MET A 140 13.54 -1.00 -14.97
CA MET A 140 14.29 -0.45 -16.12
C MET A 140 14.47 1.08 -16.10
N CYS A 141 13.97 1.82 -15.09
CA CYS A 141 14.16 3.29 -15.06
C CYS A 141 15.45 3.76 -14.38
N LEU A 142 16.09 2.95 -13.53
CA LEU A 142 17.30 3.39 -12.81
C LEU A 142 18.61 2.89 -13.44
N THR A 143 18.57 1.98 -14.42
CA THR A 143 19.77 1.48 -15.10
C THR A 143 20.16 2.28 -16.34
N ILE A 144 19.28 3.10 -16.91
CA ILE A 144 19.59 3.87 -18.14
C ILE A 144 20.32 5.19 -17.83
N ILE A 145 20.19 5.76 -16.62
CA ILE A 145 20.84 7.04 -16.27
C ILE A 145 22.30 6.84 -15.80
N GLN A 146 22.73 5.62 -15.43
CA GLN A 146 24.11 5.37 -14.96
C GLN A 146 25.12 5.04 -16.08
N LEU A 147 24.70 4.84 -17.33
CA LEU A 147 25.64 4.49 -18.42
C LEU A 147 26.09 5.66 -19.30
N SER A 148 25.55 6.87 -19.13
CA SER A 148 26.00 8.05 -19.89
C SER A 148 27.18 8.78 -19.23
N TYR A 149 27.60 8.38 -18.03
CA TYR A 149 28.68 9.02 -17.27
C TYR A 149 29.94 8.16 -17.19
N TYR A 150 30.40 7.62 -18.31
CA TYR A 150 31.78 7.16 -18.47
C TYR A 150 32.48 8.03 -19.51
N PRO A 151 33.46 8.86 -19.12
CA PRO A 151 34.26 9.59 -20.09
C PRO A 151 35.15 8.63 -20.87
N ILE A 152 34.96 8.67 -22.18
CA ILE A 152 35.88 8.17 -23.20
C ILE A 152 37.23 8.86 -22.98
N TYR A 153 38.25 8.10 -22.54
CA TYR A 153 39.64 8.48 -22.76
C TYR A 153 40.26 7.51 -23.76
N GLN A 154 40.64 8.09 -24.90
CA GLN A 154 41.30 7.46 -26.03
C GLN A 154 42.71 6.98 -25.67
N VAL A 155 43.01 5.77 -26.14
CA VAL A 155 44.14 5.40 -27.00
C VAL A 155 45.42 6.23 -26.86
N ILE A 156 46.45 5.63 -26.24
CA ILE A 156 47.85 5.78 -26.67
C ILE A 156 48.50 4.39 -26.62
N SER A 157 48.81 3.83 -27.80
CA SER A 157 49.94 2.92 -28.01
C SER A 157 50.95 3.68 -28.89
N PRO A 158 52.27 3.37 -28.93
CA PRO A 158 52.88 2.02 -28.91
C PRO A 158 54.12 1.90 -27.98
N SER A 159 54.62 0.71 -27.62
CA SER A 159 55.54 -0.14 -28.42
C SER A 159 56.16 -1.24 -27.49
N PRO A 160 57.15 -2.07 -27.91
CA PRO A 160 56.98 -3.52 -28.04
C PRO A 160 57.83 -4.33 -27.03
N TRP A 161 57.62 -5.66 -27.04
CA TRP A 161 58.43 -6.71 -26.38
C TRP A 161 58.12 -6.98 -24.91
N THR A 162 57.29 -7.99 -24.64
CA THR A 162 57.71 -9.28 -24.04
C THR A 162 56.49 -10.18 -23.79
N HIS A 163 56.52 -11.38 -24.40
CA HIS A 163 55.75 -12.56 -23.97
C HIS A 163 56.36 -13.12 -22.66
N PRO A 164 55.68 -13.98 -21.85
CA PRO A 164 54.75 -15.02 -22.32
C PRO A 164 53.58 -15.45 -21.40
N HIS A 165 52.77 -16.34 -21.99
CA HIS A 165 52.04 -17.47 -21.38
C HIS A 165 50.76 -17.22 -20.57
N ILE A 166 49.64 -17.28 -21.30
CA ILE A 166 48.28 -17.49 -20.78
C ILE A 166 48.04 -19.00 -20.69
N HIS A 167 47.73 -19.51 -19.49
CA HIS A 167 47.16 -20.85 -19.31
C HIS A 167 45.67 -20.72 -19.00
N LEU A 168 44.84 -21.14 -19.95
CA LEU A 168 43.39 -21.29 -19.83
C LEU A 168 43.06 -22.45 -18.87
N GLN A 169 42.23 -22.21 -17.86
CA GLN A 169 41.36 -23.24 -17.29
C GLN A 169 39.97 -22.66 -17.03
N LEU A 170 39.06 -23.06 -17.91
CA LEU A 170 37.62 -23.10 -17.69
C LEU A 170 37.31 -24.27 -16.75
N SER A 171 36.63 -24.02 -15.63
CA SER A 171 35.72 -25.01 -15.05
C SER A 171 34.64 -24.35 -14.19
N TYR A 172 33.43 -24.57 -14.68
CA TYR A 172 32.11 -24.40 -14.09
C TYR A 172 31.98 -24.90 -12.62
N LEU A 173 31.33 -24.07 -11.80
CA LEU A 173 30.32 -24.30 -10.73
C LEU A 173 29.99 -25.76 -10.29
N PRO A 174 29.65 -26.03 -9.00
CA PRO A 174 28.40 -25.49 -8.42
C PRO A 174 28.28 -25.29 -6.88
N SER A 175 27.31 -24.44 -6.53
CA SER A 175 26.25 -24.60 -5.50
C SER A 175 26.57 -25.30 -4.16
N THR A 176 26.38 -24.60 -3.04
CA THR A 176 25.29 -24.83 -2.05
C THR A 176 25.66 -24.33 -0.64
N HIS A 177 24.64 -23.76 0.02
CA HIS A 177 24.34 -23.84 1.45
C HIS A 177 25.27 -23.22 2.52
N ARG A 178 24.66 -22.24 3.19
CA ARG A 178 24.41 -22.18 4.65
C ARG A 178 25.58 -22.39 5.62
N LYS A 179 25.69 -21.34 6.43
CA LYS A 179 25.64 -21.33 7.91
C LYS A 179 26.96 -21.41 8.69
N CYS A 180 26.90 -20.60 9.74
CA CYS A 180 27.56 -20.73 11.03
C CYS A 180 29.00 -20.23 11.10
N HIS A 181 29.09 -18.95 11.48
CA HIS A 181 30.06 -18.54 12.49
C HIS A 181 29.97 -19.49 13.69
N PHE A 182 31.06 -20.21 13.95
CA PHE A 182 31.37 -20.69 15.29
C PHE A 182 32.85 -20.43 15.55
N ARG A 183 33.10 -19.87 16.73
CA ARG A 183 34.34 -19.28 17.21
C ARG A 183 34.97 -20.31 18.14
N GLU A 184 36.20 -20.72 17.90
CA GLU A 184 37.03 -21.30 18.97
C GLU A 184 38.42 -20.68 18.97
N THR A 185 38.73 -20.12 20.12
CA THR A 185 40.02 -19.59 20.57
C THR A 185 40.88 -20.76 21.11
N PRO A 186 42.05 -20.54 21.72
CA PRO A 186 43.32 -20.68 21.03
C PRO A 186 44.24 -21.71 21.72
N SER A 187 45.45 -21.80 21.19
CA SER A 187 46.71 -21.98 21.92
C SER A 187 47.32 -23.38 22.01
N ARG A 188 48.59 -23.35 21.59
CA ARG A 188 49.78 -23.92 22.24
C ARG A 188 50.20 -25.34 21.86
N PHE A 189 51.24 -25.38 21.04
CA PHE A 189 52.30 -26.37 21.09
C PHE A 189 53.63 -25.63 21.30
N PRO A 190 54.59 -26.16 22.07
CA PRO A 190 55.98 -26.16 21.66
C PRO A 190 56.25 -27.23 20.60
#